data_AF-A0A0D0CVN2-F1
#
_entry.id   AF-A0A0D0CVN2-F1
#
_cell.length_a   1.000
_cell.length_b   1.000
_cell.length_c   1.000
_cell.angle_alpha   90.00
_cell.angle_beta   90.00
_cell.angle_gamma   90.00
#
_symmetry.space_group_name_H-M   'P 1'
#
loop_
_entity.id
_entity.type
_entity.pdbx_description
1 polymer ?
#
loop_
_entity_poly.entity_id
_entity_poly.type
_entity_poly.pdbx_seq_one_letter_code
_entity_poly.pdbx_strand_id
1 'polypeptide(L)'
;LFCPAFPQPGVNIPDDWEQVYPKWLVKLQYVVDGNFSAQHMKIKIPEDDVSLSDGLACMVESSAYSDHISGAVEAKERSTCQNHRAVNAANAGRKKLRVTGIGAMVCARHGCFIPHSIVDFQKGECQMNIDYSICQALNHQSQGICSTILAYDVACQWQTNFMKRVQDRNHLQIPEGMDIIAAVGKFHLSAHKLECYPQFSLNFMEGAGQMDGKIIDSLGPT
;
A
#
# COMPACT_ATOMS: atom_id res chain seq x y z
N LEU A 1 12.34 3.55 -15.12
CA LEU A 1 11.16 4.43 -15.21
C LEU A 1 9.91 3.57 -15.18
N PHE A 2 9.10 3.63 -14.12
CA PHE A 2 7.84 2.86 -14.03
C PHE A 2 6.60 3.74 -14.25
N CYS A 3 6.66 5.03 -13.89
CA CYS A 3 5.61 6.01 -14.13
C CYS A 3 6.23 7.34 -14.58
N PRO A 4 5.92 7.87 -15.78
CA PRO A 4 6.57 9.09 -16.30
C PRO A 4 6.46 10.32 -15.41
N ALA A 5 5.37 10.45 -14.66
CA ALA A 5 5.07 11.63 -13.85
C ALA A 5 5.00 11.34 -12.33
N PHE A 6 5.51 10.18 -11.90
CA PHE A 6 5.79 9.89 -10.51
C PHE A 6 7.25 10.28 -10.22
N PRO A 7 7.54 11.13 -9.20
CA PRO A 7 8.91 11.53 -8.91
C PRO A 7 9.83 10.33 -8.64
N GLN A 8 10.88 10.18 -9.45
CA GLN A 8 11.92 9.16 -9.33
C GLN A 8 13.29 9.86 -9.42
N PRO A 9 13.94 10.12 -8.27
CA PRO A 9 15.31 10.65 -8.19
C PRO A 9 16.27 9.87 -9.11
N GLY A 10 17.11 10.60 -9.86
CA GLY A 10 18.04 10.02 -10.84
C GLY A 10 17.40 9.47 -12.11
N VAL A 11 16.08 9.66 -12.32
CA VAL A 11 15.36 9.17 -13.50
C VAL A 11 14.59 10.27 -14.22
N ASN A 12 13.67 10.95 -13.53
CA ASN A 12 12.74 11.90 -14.16
C ASN A 12 12.56 13.21 -13.39
N ILE A 13 13.41 13.47 -12.39
CA ILE A 13 13.52 14.77 -11.72
C ILE A 13 15.00 15.22 -11.74
N PRO A 14 15.27 16.54 -11.78
CA PRO A 14 16.64 17.07 -11.70
C PRO A 14 17.36 16.67 -10.41
N ASP A 15 18.69 16.59 -10.43
CA ASP A 15 19.48 16.26 -9.23
C ASP A 15 19.38 17.34 -8.14
N ASP A 16 19.16 18.59 -8.53
CA ASP A 16 18.98 19.76 -7.66
C ASP A 16 17.49 20.10 -7.42
N TRP A 17 16.58 19.14 -7.60
CA TRP A 17 15.13 19.36 -7.51
C TRP A 17 14.69 20.05 -6.21
N GLU A 18 15.38 19.82 -5.09
CA GLU A 18 15.08 20.44 -3.79
C GLU A 18 15.26 21.97 -3.81
N GLN A 19 16.13 22.47 -4.68
CA GLN A 19 16.38 23.90 -4.86
C GLN A 19 15.42 24.51 -5.89
N VAL A 20 14.98 23.70 -6.86
CA VAL A 20 14.17 24.13 -8.00
C VAL A 20 12.68 24.12 -7.66
N TYR A 21 12.21 23.14 -6.87
CA TYR A 21 10.80 22.93 -6.62
C TYR A 21 10.44 23.09 -5.14
N PRO A 22 9.25 23.64 -4.84
CA PRO A 22 8.75 23.59 -3.49
C PRO A 22 8.46 22.13 -3.08
N LYS A 23 8.75 21.79 -1.83
CA LYS A 23 8.61 20.42 -1.30
C LYS A 23 7.22 19.81 -1.50
N TRP A 24 6.16 20.63 -1.47
CA TRP A 24 4.80 20.15 -1.67
C TRP A 24 4.52 19.62 -3.09
N LEU A 25 5.31 20.07 -4.08
CA LEU A 25 5.16 19.65 -5.47
C LEU A 25 5.78 18.27 -5.70
N VAL A 26 6.91 17.99 -5.04
CA VAL A 26 7.65 16.73 -5.12
C VAL A 26 7.26 15.85 -3.92
N LYS A 27 5.97 15.48 -3.87
CA LYS A 27 5.46 14.47 -2.94
C LYS A 27 5.19 13.17 -3.67
N LEU A 28 5.56 12.06 -3.04
CA LEU A 28 5.12 10.73 -3.48
C LEU A 28 3.62 10.61 -3.21
N GLN A 29 2.88 10.04 -4.15
CA GLN A 29 1.42 9.94 -4.06
C GLN A 29 0.99 8.53 -4.38
N TYR A 30 0.59 7.81 -3.34
CA TYR A 30 0.24 6.41 -3.41
C TYR A 30 -1.23 6.17 -3.11
N VAL A 31 -1.80 5.17 -3.76
CA VAL A 31 -3.05 4.52 -3.33
C VAL A 31 -2.74 3.05 -3.07
N VAL A 32 -3.29 2.52 -1.98
CA VAL A 32 -3.26 1.10 -1.65
C VAL A 32 -4.67 0.53 -1.55
N ASP A 33 -4.85 -0.65 -2.12
CA ASP A 33 -6.09 -1.41 -2.03
C ASP A 33 -5.85 -2.92 -2.21
N GLY A 34 -6.83 -3.71 -1.78
CA GLY A 34 -6.87 -5.15 -1.88
C GLY A 34 -7.85 -5.65 -2.95
N ASN A 35 -7.36 -6.45 -3.89
CA ASN A 35 -8.20 -7.19 -4.85
C ASN A 35 -8.44 -8.63 -4.35
N PHE A 36 -9.66 -8.89 -3.89
CA PHE A 36 -10.08 -10.20 -3.35
C PHE A 36 -10.55 -11.19 -4.42
N SER A 37 -10.63 -10.78 -5.68
CA SER A 37 -10.98 -11.64 -6.81
C SER A 37 -9.75 -12.33 -7.42
N ALA A 38 -8.55 -11.75 -7.24
CA ALA A 38 -7.27 -12.32 -7.65
C ALA A 38 -6.86 -13.49 -6.73
N GLN A 39 -7.37 -14.68 -7.03
CA GLN A 39 -7.24 -15.85 -6.17
C GLN A 39 -6.36 -16.92 -6.78
N HIS A 40 -5.57 -17.58 -5.94
CA HIS A 40 -4.74 -18.71 -6.33
C HIS A 40 -5.09 -19.95 -5.50
N MET A 41 -5.41 -21.03 -6.19
CA MET A 41 -5.71 -22.32 -5.57
C MET A 41 -4.44 -22.95 -4.99
N LYS A 42 -4.61 -23.85 -4.01
CA LYS A 42 -3.52 -24.71 -3.57
C LYS A 42 -3.07 -25.61 -4.71
N ILE A 43 -1.77 -25.61 -4.94
CA ILE A 43 -1.14 -26.40 -6.00
C ILE A 43 -0.99 -27.84 -5.49
N LYS A 44 -1.25 -28.80 -6.38
CA LYS A 44 -1.21 -30.22 -6.04
C LYS A 44 0.23 -30.71 -5.81
N ILE A 45 1.17 -30.18 -6.58
CA ILE A 45 2.60 -30.50 -6.55
C ILE A 45 3.35 -29.16 -6.47
N PRO A 46 3.67 -28.66 -5.26
CA PRO A 46 4.31 -27.36 -5.08
C PRO A 46 5.66 -27.23 -5.78
N GLU A 47 6.35 -28.34 -6.00
CA GLU A 47 7.67 -28.39 -6.65
C GLU A 47 7.61 -27.99 -8.13
N ASP A 48 6.44 -28.14 -8.75
CA ASP A 48 6.21 -27.75 -10.16
C ASP A 48 5.85 -26.27 -10.30
N ASP A 49 5.60 -25.56 -9.19
CA ASP A 49 5.27 -24.12 -9.17
C ASP A 49 6.54 -23.27 -9.11
N VAL A 50 7.24 -23.21 -10.23
CA VAL A 50 8.46 -22.42 -10.35
C VAL A 50 8.14 -21.02 -10.85
N SER A 51 8.49 -20.01 -10.05
CA SER A 51 8.37 -18.61 -10.47
C SER A 51 9.36 -18.30 -11.59
N LEU A 52 8.87 -17.69 -12.68
CA LEU A 52 9.70 -17.25 -13.80
C LEU A 52 10.36 -15.88 -13.56
N SER A 53 9.86 -15.13 -12.59
CA SER A 53 10.23 -13.72 -12.38
C SER A 53 10.00 -13.30 -10.92
N ASP A 54 10.49 -14.12 -9.98
CA ASP A 54 10.31 -13.87 -8.55
C ASP A 54 10.92 -12.52 -8.14
N GLY A 55 10.14 -11.74 -7.40
CA GLY A 55 10.52 -10.39 -7.01
C GLY A 55 10.79 -9.43 -8.17
N LEU A 56 10.41 -9.76 -9.41
CA LEU A 56 10.54 -8.83 -10.56
C LEU A 56 9.22 -8.12 -10.86
N ALA A 57 9.31 -7.08 -11.69
CA ALA A 57 8.21 -6.21 -12.04
C ALA A 57 7.52 -5.64 -10.77
N CYS A 58 6.26 -5.99 -10.52
CA CYS A 58 5.48 -5.40 -9.44
C CYS A 58 5.36 -6.29 -8.21
N MET A 59 5.69 -7.58 -8.30
CA MET A 59 5.56 -8.53 -7.19
C MET A 59 6.74 -8.40 -6.23
N VAL A 60 6.46 -8.56 -4.93
CA VAL A 60 7.50 -8.72 -3.91
C VAL A 60 8.28 -10.02 -4.11
N GLU A 61 9.51 -10.06 -3.59
CA GLU A 61 10.28 -11.32 -3.52
C GLU A 61 9.57 -12.31 -2.59
N SER A 62 9.34 -13.53 -3.08
CA SER A 62 8.56 -14.53 -2.36
C SER A 62 9.21 -14.98 -1.05
N SER A 63 10.54 -15.08 -1.01
CA SER A 63 11.30 -15.56 0.16
C SER A 63 11.19 -14.58 1.34
N ALA A 64 11.63 -13.34 1.16
CA ALA A 64 11.61 -12.29 2.17
C ALA A 64 10.19 -11.96 2.64
N TYR A 65 9.22 -12.01 1.72
CA TYR A 65 7.83 -11.81 2.08
C TYR A 65 7.28 -12.97 2.92
N SER A 66 7.61 -14.21 2.56
CA SER A 66 7.18 -15.38 3.34
C SER A 66 7.78 -15.37 4.75
N ASP A 67 9.04 -14.98 4.88
CA ASP A 67 9.71 -14.84 6.18
C ASP A 67 9.00 -13.80 7.05
N HIS A 68 8.69 -12.62 6.48
CA HIS A 68 7.89 -11.59 7.16
C HIS A 68 6.54 -12.10 7.63
N ILE A 69 5.77 -12.76 6.75
CA ILE A 69 4.43 -13.26 7.08
C ILE A 69 4.51 -14.37 8.15
N SER A 70 5.54 -15.20 8.14
CA SER A 70 5.71 -16.28 9.12
C SER A 70 6.00 -15.76 10.54
N GLY A 71 6.75 -14.66 10.65
CA GLY A 71 7.06 -14.01 11.93
C GLY A 71 6.00 -13.01 12.39
N ALA A 72 5.09 -12.61 11.51
CA ALA A 72 4.08 -11.60 11.79
C ALA A 72 2.91 -12.17 12.62
N VAL A 73 2.69 -11.61 13.81
CA VAL A 73 1.45 -11.82 14.55
C VAL A 73 0.49 -10.67 14.26
N GLU A 74 -0.67 -10.99 13.69
CA GLU A 74 -1.74 -10.01 13.49
C GLU A 74 -2.44 -9.72 14.81
N ALA A 75 -2.35 -8.49 15.30
CA ALA A 75 -3.15 -8.04 16.42
C ALA A 75 -4.56 -7.71 15.91
N LYS A 76 -5.59 -8.24 16.59
CA LYS A 76 -6.97 -7.77 16.36
C LYS A 76 -7.12 -6.39 16.97
N GLU A 77 -6.92 -5.36 16.15
CA GLU A 77 -7.14 -3.99 16.56
C GLU A 77 -8.64 -3.69 16.57
N ARG A 78 -9.11 -3.07 17.65
CA ARG A 78 -10.51 -2.65 17.75
C ARG A 78 -10.71 -1.43 16.84
N SER A 79 -11.60 -1.55 15.85
CA SER A 79 -12.00 -0.40 15.02
C SER A 79 -12.49 0.75 15.91
N THR A 80 -11.83 1.90 15.78
CA THR A 80 -12.21 3.17 16.43
C THR A 80 -13.02 4.07 15.49
N CYS A 81 -13.30 3.60 14.27
CA CYS A 81 -14.16 4.23 13.27
C CYS A 81 -15.44 3.39 13.05
N GLN A 82 -16.37 3.89 12.23
CA GLN A 82 -17.56 3.14 11.83
C GLN A 82 -17.16 1.78 11.25
N ASN A 83 -17.95 0.76 11.60
CA ASN A 83 -17.65 -0.63 11.28
C ASN A 83 -17.69 -0.87 9.76
N HIS A 84 -16.52 -0.85 9.12
CA HIS A 84 -16.29 -1.44 7.81
C HIS A 84 -16.47 -2.97 7.92
N ARG A 85 -17.73 -3.43 7.87
CA ARG A 85 -18.08 -4.86 7.93
C ARG A 85 -17.45 -5.67 6.78
N ALA A 86 -17.05 -5.01 5.69
CA ALA A 86 -16.47 -5.63 4.49
C ALA A 86 -15.13 -6.35 4.75
N VAL A 87 -14.21 -5.71 5.49
CA VAL A 87 -12.86 -6.26 5.77
C VAL A 87 -12.96 -7.60 6.53
N ASN A 88 -13.86 -7.68 7.51
CA ASN A 88 -14.04 -8.89 8.31
C ASN A 88 -14.67 -10.06 7.52
N ALA A 89 -15.50 -9.78 6.51
CA ALA A 89 -16.11 -10.80 5.67
C ALA A 89 -15.13 -11.37 4.64
N ALA A 90 -14.22 -10.54 4.11
CA ALA A 90 -13.17 -10.97 3.18
C ALA A 90 -12.17 -11.96 3.79
N ASN A 91 -11.97 -11.89 5.12
CA ASN A 91 -11.08 -12.77 5.88
C ASN A 91 -11.71 -14.15 6.23
N ALA A 92 -12.93 -14.43 5.77
CA ALA A 92 -13.57 -15.74 5.93
C ALA A 92 -12.78 -16.82 5.15
N GLY A 93 -12.22 -17.78 5.88
CA GLY A 93 -11.25 -18.74 5.34
C GLY A 93 -11.81 -19.60 4.19
N ARG A 94 -11.25 -19.44 2.99
CA ARG A 94 -11.50 -20.32 1.85
C ARG A 94 -10.46 -21.46 1.85
N LYS A 95 -10.79 -22.60 2.48
CA LYS A 95 -9.86 -23.73 2.75
C LYS A 95 -9.06 -24.24 1.53
N LYS A 96 -9.54 -23.99 0.31
CA LYS A 96 -8.94 -24.45 -0.96
C LYS A 96 -7.94 -23.47 -1.58
N LEU A 97 -7.87 -22.23 -1.09
CA LEU A 97 -6.99 -21.19 -1.63
C LEU A 97 -5.64 -21.16 -0.90
N ARG A 98 -4.58 -20.90 -1.67
CA ARG A 98 -3.26 -20.49 -1.18
C ARG A 98 -3.21 -18.96 -1.06
N VAL A 99 -3.77 -18.26 -2.05
CA VAL A 99 -3.89 -16.80 -2.09
C VAL A 99 -5.37 -16.46 -2.23
N THR A 100 -5.86 -15.66 -1.29
CA THR A 100 -7.27 -15.22 -1.21
C THR A 100 -7.55 -13.89 -1.91
N GLY A 101 -6.49 -13.18 -2.28
CA GLY A 101 -6.50 -11.86 -2.90
C GLY A 101 -5.08 -11.33 -2.98
N ILE A 102 -4.90 -10.15 -3.58
CA ILE A 102 -3.62 -9.44 -3.62
C ILE A 102 -3.79 -8.01 -3.12
N GLY A 103 -2.78 -7.46 -2.47
CA GLY A 103 -2.67 -6.05 -2.14
C GLY A 103 -1.67 -5.37 -3.05
N ALA A 104 -1.97 -4.16 -3.50
CA ALA A 104 -1.08 -3.44 -4.41
C ALA A 104 -0.99 -1.95 -4.07
N MET A 105 0.20 -1.39 -4.33
CA MET A 105 0.45 0.04 -4.31
C MET A 105 0.52 0.57 -5.74
N VAL A 106 -0.14 1.68 -6.00
CA VAL A 106 -0.10 2.35 -7.31
C VAL A 106 0.17 3.84 -7.15
N CYS A 107 0.71 4.45 -8.21
CA CYS A 107 0.74 5.90 -8.36
C CYS A 107 -0.69 6.44 -8.36
N ALA A 108 -1.00 7.32 -7.42
CA ALA A 108 -2.33 7.87 -7.26
C ALA A 108 -2.78 8.79 -8.41
N ARG A 109 -1.84 9.27 -9.23
CA ARG A 109 -2.14 10.15 -10.38
C ARG A 109 -2.41 9.39 -11.67
N HIS A 110 -1.74 8.28 -11.89
CA HIS A 110 -1.73 7.59 -13.19
C HIS A 110 -2.04 6.09 -13.11
N GLY A 111 -2.21 5.54 -11.91
CA GLY A 111 -2.53 4.12 -11.72
C GLY A 111 -1.38 3.17 -12.03
N CYS A 112 -0.17 3.66 -12.29
CA CYS A 112 0.98 2.80 -12.52
C CYS A 112 1.34 2.03 -11.23
N PHE A 113 1.45 0.71 -11.30
CA PHE A 113 1.90 -0.12 -10.19
C PHE A 113 3.30 0.25 -9.74
N ILE A 114 3.50 0.30 -8.44
CA ILE A 114 4.83 0.51 -7.86
C ILE A 114 5.58 -0.82 -7.90
N PRO A 115 6.80 -0.86 -8.48
CA PRO A 115 7.59 -2.08 -8.51
C PRO A 115 7.80 -2.68 -7.12
N HIS A 116 7.88 -4.01 -7.05
CA HIS A 116 8.16 -4.77 -5.84
C HIS A 116 7.21 -4.53 -4.65
N SER A 117 5.97 -4.11 -4.88
CA SER A 117 5.01 -3.74 -3.82
C SER A 117 3.75 -4.59 -3.78
N ILE A 118 3.49 -5.42 -4.80
CA ILE A 118 2.30 -6.28 -4.84
C ILE A 118 2.54 -7.50 -3.96
N VAL A 119 1.58 -7.75 -3.06
CA VAL A 119 1.65 -8.78 -2.03
C VAL A 119 0.48 -9.74 -2.12
N ASP A 120 0.73 -11.02 -1.85
CA ASP A 120 -0.33 -12.03 -1.76
C ASP A 120 -0.99 -12.02 -0.38
N PHE A 121 -2.32 -12.13 -0.35
CA PHE A 121 -3.09 -12.32 0.89
C PHE A 121 -3.28 -13.81 1.18
N GLN A 122 -2.72 -14.30 2.30
CA GLN A 122 -2.90 -15.69 2.72
C GLN A 122 -4.29 -15.94 3.32
N LYS A 123 -4.90 -14.91 3.93
CA LYS A 123 -6.21 -15.00 4.58
C LYS A 123 -6.95 -13.66 4.60
N GLY A 124 -7.27 -13.20 3.41
CA GLY A 124 -7.73 -11.85 3.12
C GLY A 124 -6.73 -10.80 3.57
N GLU A 125 -7.15 -9.54 3.55
CA GLU A 125 -6.28 -8.42 3.85
C GLU A 125 -6.03 -8.35 5.37
N CYS A 126 -4.75 -8.30 5.73
CA CYS A 126 -4.28 -8.04 7.09
C CYS A 126 -3.23 -6.92 7.05
N GLN A 127 -3.06 -6.22 8.18
CA GLN A 127 -2.09 -5.12 8.27
C GLN A 127 -0.68 -5.61 7.94
N MET A 128 -0.32 -6.84 8.31
CA MET A 128 0.98 -7.42 7.93
C MET A 128 1.25 -7.41 6.42
N ASN A 129 0.23 -7.63 5.58
CA ASN A 129 0.39 -7.66 4.13
C ASN A 129 0.58 -6.22 3.61
N ILE A 130 -0.30 -5.32 4.05
CA ILE A 130 -0.33 -3.92 3.60
C ILE A 130 0.89 -3.14 4.09
N ASP A 131 1.34 -3.35 5.33
CA ASP A 131 2.56 -2.72 5.85
C ASP A 131 3.79 -3.08 5.02
N TYR A 132 3.91 -4.35 4.63
CA TYR A 132 5.02 -4.80 3.78
C TYR A 132 4.96 -4.13 2.40
N SER A 133 3.78 -4.13 1.78
CA SER A 133 3.55 -3.45 0.49
C SER A 133 3.94 -1.97 0.55
N ILE A 134 3.51 -1.26 1.60
CA ILE A 134 3.82 0.15 1.82
C ILE A 134 5.33 0.35 2.03
N CYS A 135 5.97 -0.44 2.88
CA CYS A 135 7.41 -0.32 3.13
C CYS A 135 8.21 -0.53 1.84
N GLN A 136 7.87 -1.55 1.05
CA GLN A 136 8.53 -1.79 -0.23
C GLN A 136 8.37 -0.62 -1.20
N ALA A 137 7.15 -0.10 -1.35
CA ALA A 137 6.88 1.05 -2.20
C ALA A 137 7.61 2.32 -1.73
N LEU A 138 7.65 2.57 -0.42
CA LEU A 138 8.33 3.73 0.15
C LEU A 138 9.84 3.68 -0.02
N ASN A 139 10.47 2.51 -0.10
CA ASN A 139 11.91 2.37 -0.36
C ASN A 139 12.25 2.30 -1.86
N HIS A 140 11.25 2.18 -2.74
CA HIS A 140 11.49 2.05 -4.17
C HIS A 140 11.69 3.42 -4.83
N GLN A 141 12.92 3.71 -5.27
CA GLN A 141 13.27 4.92 -6.03
C GLN A 141 12.75 6.22 -5.41
N SER A 142 12.92 6.37 -4.10
CA SER A 142 12.40 7.50 -3.31
C SER A 142 13.49 8.30 -2.60
N GLN A 143 14.77 8.00 -2.86
CA GLN A 143 15.91 8.58 -2.14
C GLN A 143 15.90 10.12 -2.17
N GLY A 144 15.95 10.74 -1.00
CA GLY A 144 15.90 12.21 -0.83
C GLY A 144 14.48 12.79 -0.78
N ILE A 145 13.45 12.05 -1.19
CA ILE A 145 12.06 12.50 -1.06
C ILE A 145 11.51 12.04 0.29
N CYS A 146 11.32 12.99 1.20
CA CYS A 146 10.91 12.70 2.58
C CYS A 146 9.44 12.96 2.88
N SER A 147 8.56 13.11 1.88
CA SER A 147 7.13 13.34 2.12
C SER A 147 6.25 12.61 1.12
N THR A 148 5.21 11.96 1.63
CA THR A 148 4.27 11.16 0.85
C THR A 148 2.83 11.38 1.30
N ILE A 149 1.90 11.31 0.35
CA ILE A 149 0.47 11.14 0.61
C ILE A 149 0.10 9.70 0.29
N LEU A 150 -0.51 9.01 1.24
CA LEU A 150 -0.90 7.61 1.12
C LEU A 150 -2.41 7.49 1.32
N ALA A 151 -3.15 7.23 0.24
CA ALA A 151 -4.58 6.97 0.30
C ALA A 151 -4.83 5.48 0.59
N TYR A 152 -5.58 5.20 1.66
CA TYR A 152 -5.99 3.87 2.07
C TYR A 152 -7.38 3.93 2.72
N ASP A 153 -8.25 2.97 2.42
CA ASP A 153 -9.63 2.97 2.89
C ASP A 153 -9.75 2.94 4.41
N VAL A 154 -8.80 2.31 5.11
CA VAL A 154 -8.75 2.29 6.57
C VAL A 154 -7.57 3.06 7.13
N ALA A 155 -7.06 4.06 6.40
CA ALA A 155 -5.94 4.93 6.82
C ALA A 155 -6.08 5.45 8.26
N CYS A 156 -7.30 5.85 8.65
CA CYS A 156 -7.56 6.38 9.99
C CYS A 156 -7.34 5.39 11.14
N GLN A 157 -7.45 4.09 10.85
CA GLN A 157 -7.16 3.03 11.79
C GLN A 157 -5.71 2.62 11.67
N TRP A 158 -5.28 2.33 10.44
CA TRP A 158 -3.97 1.83 10.08
C TRP A 158 -2.82 2.70 10.60
N GLN A 159 -2.90 4.02 10.43
CA GLN A 159 -1.79 4.93 10.76
C GLN A 159 -1.41 4.90 12.23
N THR A 160 -2.36 4.56 13.11
CA THR A 160 -2.21 4.67 14.57
C THR A 160 -1.06 3.81 15.09
N ASN A 161 -0.91 2.60 14.53
CA ASN A 161 0.09 1.64 14.97
C ASN A 161 1.13 1.31 13.88
N PHE A 162 1.07 1.96 12.71
CA PHE A 162 1.97 1.66 11.59
C PHE A 162 3.44 1.74 12.00
N MET A 163 3.88 2.88 12.55
CA MET A 163 5.29 3.04 12.97
C MET A 163 5.73 2.03 14.03
N LYS A 164 4.81 1.66 14.94
CA LYS A 164 5.08 0.60 15.92
C LYS A 164 5.31 -0.75 15.22
N ARG A 165 4.45 -1.11 14.26
CA ARG A 165 4.60 -2.36 13.49
C ARG A 165 5.88 -2.36 12.66
N VAL A 166 6.31 -1.23 12.11
CA VAL A 166 7.60 -1.09 11.41
C VAL A 166 8.76 -1.35 12.38
N GLN A 167 8.74 -0.77 13.58
CA GLN A 167 9.80 -0.94 14.57
C GLN A 167 9.87 -2.37 15.14
N ASP A 168 8.72 -3.02 15.28
CA ASP A 168 8.62 -4.36 15.88
C ASP A 168 9.02 -5.50 14.90
N ARG A 169 9.30 -5.20 13.62
CA ARG A 169 9.48 -6.23 12.56
C ARG A 169 10.72 -6.00 11.69
N ASN A 170 11.57 -7.01 11.62
CA ASN A 170 12.86 -6.95 10.91
C ASN A 170 12.76 -6.69 9.40
N HIS A 171 11.67 -7.11 8.76
CA HIS A 171 11.47 -6.97 7.32
C HIS A 171 10.77 -5.65 6.93
N LEU A 172 10.39 -4.82 7.90
CA LEU A 172 9.75 -3.53 7.65
C LEU A 172 10.75 -2.40 7.90
N GLN A 173 10.95 -1.58 6.89
CA GLN A 173 11.78 -0.38 6.98
C GLN A 173 11.13 0.71 6.13
N ILE A 174 11.29 1.96 6.54
CA ILE A 174 10.92 3.13 5.74
C ILE A 174 12.13 4.04 5.61
N PRO A 175 12.21 4.88 4.56
CA PRO A 175 13.27 5.87 4.46
C PRO A 175 13.32 6.78 5.69
N GLU A 176 14.52 7.10 6.14
CA GLU A 176 14.72 7.98 7.29
C GLU A 176 14.07 9.35 7.04
N GLY A 177 13.34 9.85 8.04
CA GLY A 177 12.67 11.14 7.95
C GLY A 177 11.44 11.17 7.03
N MET A 178 10.96 10.03 6.53
CA MET A 178 9.75 9.96 5.71
C MET A 178 8.51 10.41 6.49
N ASP A 179 7.91 11.52 6.05
CA ASP A 179 6.63 12.04 6.51
C ASP A 179 5.48 11.41 5.72
N ILE A 180 4.67 10.58 6.39
CA ILE A 180 3.55 9.87 5.79
C ILE A 180 2.24 10.57 6.15
N ILE A 181 1.66 11.25 5.16
CA ILE A 181 0.35 11.89 5.27
C ILE A 181 -0.70 10.86 4.84
N ALA A 182 -1.35 10.22 5.81
CA ALA A 182 -2.38 9.22 5.54
C ALA A 182 -3.69 9.89 5.13
N ALA A 183 -4.35 9.34 4.10
CA ALA A 183 -5.59 9.86 3.54
C ALA A 183 -6.59 8.72 3.32
N VAL A 184 -7.88 9.06 3.28
CA VAL A 184 -8.94 8.14 2.88
C VAL A 184 -9.50 8.62 1.54
N GLY A 185 -9.70 7.69 0.60
CA GLY A 185 -10.28 8.00 -0.71
C GLY A 185 -11.64 8.69 -0.57
N LYS A 186 -11.95 9.64 -1.46
CA LYS A 186 -13.11 10.53 -1.37
C LYS A 186 -14.43 9.78 -1.20
N PHE A 187 -14.60 8.68 -1.95
CA PHE A 187 -15.79 7.83 -1.86
C PHE A 187 -15.92 7.18 -0.48
N HIS A 188 -14.84 6.57 0.00
CA HIS A 188 -14.82 5.82 1.26
C HIS A 188 -14.92 6.72 2.48
N LEU A 189 -14.40 7.95 2.41
CA LEU A 189 -14.42 8.90 3.53
C LEU A 189 -15.84 9.17 4.06
N SER A 190 -16.86 9.12 3.19
CA SER A 190 -18.26 9.27 3.58
C SER A 190 -18.78 8.18 4.52
N ALA A 191 -18.16 6.99 4.49
CA ALA A 191 -18.48 5.87 5.38
C ALA A 191 -17.71 5.94 6.71
N HIS A 192 -16.87 6.95 6.92
CA HIS A 192 -16.14 7.14 8.17
C HIS A 192 -16.93 8.03 9.13
N LYS A 193 -16.50 8.06 10.40
CA LYS A 193 -17.03 9.01 11.38
C LYS A 193 -16.64 10.45 11.01
N LEU A 194 -17.44 11.43 11.44
CA LEU A 194 -17.29 12.83 11.05
C LEU A 194 -15.91 13.41 11.38
N GLU A 195 -15.28 12.95 12.46
CA GLU A 195 -13.95 13.41 12.88
C GLU A 195 -12.85 13.01 11.88
N CYS A 196 -13.09 12.00 11.05
CA CYS A 196 -12.15 11.63 9.98
C CYS A 196 -12.15 12.64 8.84
N TYR A 197 -13.24 13.37 8.61
CA TYR A 197 -13.36 14.28 7.47
C TYR A 197 -12.27 15.37 7.43
N PRO A 198 -12.04 16.17 8.50
CA PRO A 198 -10.99 17.18 8.48
C PRO A 198 -9.57 16.59 8.48
N GLN A 199 -9.39 15.35 8.96
CA GLN A 199 -8.06 14.75 9.15
C GLN A 199 -7.56 13.96 7.94
N PHE A 200 -8.45 13.27 7.23
CA PHE A 200 -8.08 12.32 6.17
C PHE A 200 -8.60 12.70 4.79
N SER A 201 -9.30 13.82 4.66
CA SER A 201 -9.78 14.30 3.36
C SER A 201 -8.63 14.81 2.49
N LEU A 202 -8.51 14.22 1.30
CA LEU A 202 -7.60 14.68 0.26
C LEU A 202 -7.81 16.16 -0.13
N ASN A 203 -9.01 16.71 0.09
CA ASN A 203 -9.31 18.12 -0.22
C ASN A 203 -8.58 19.11 0.70
N PHE A 204 -8.08 18.67 1.85
CA PHE A 204 -7.39 19.53 2.82
C PHE A 204 -5.88 19.29 2.87
N MET A 205 -5.35 18.41 2.00
CA MET A 205 -3.95 18.02 2.01
C MET A 205 -3.14 18.78 0.95
N GLU A 206 -2.14 19.53 1.41
CA GLU A 206 -1.23 20.23 0.51
C GLU A 206 -0.44 19.24 -0.35
N GLY A 207 -0.48 19.47 -1.67
CA GLY A 207 0.14 18.62 -2.68
C GLY A 207 -0.79 17.52 -3.22
N ALA A 208 -1.95 17.25 -2.62
CA ALA A 208 -2.86 16.19 -3.09
C ALA A 208 -3.46 16.45 -4.48
N GLY A 209 -3.58 17.71 -4.89
CA GLY A 209 -4.22 18.08 -6.16
C GLY A 209 -5.69 17.64 -6.22
N GLN A 210 -6.11 17.12 -7.38
CA GLN A 210 -7.47 16.59 -7.60
C GLN A 210 -7.53 15.06 -7.50
N MET A 211 -6.71 14.45 -6.65
CA MET A 211 -6.72 13.00 -6.40
C MET A 211 -8.06 12.53 -5.82
N ASP A 212 -8.55 11.37 -6.25
CA ASP A 212 -9.74 10.71 -5.69
C ASP A 212 -9.41 9.69 -4.58
N GLY A 213 -8.20 9.13 -4.59
CA GLY A 213 -7.75 8.07 -3.69
C GLY A 213 -8.30 6.69 -4.03
N LYS A 214 -8.77 6.49 -5.27
CA LYS A 214 -9.55 5.33 -5.73
C LYS A 214 -9.17 4.85 -7.14
N ILE A 215 -8.10 5.38 -7.72
CA ILE A 215 -7.64 5.02 -9.07
C ILE A 215 -7.39 3.50 -9.24
N ILE A 216 -6.97 2.81 -8.17
CA ILE A 216 -6.68 1.38 -8.19
C ILE A 216 -7.92 0.51 -8.41
N ASP A 217 -9.08 0.92 -7.87
CA ASP A 217 -10.36 0.24 -8.07
C ASP A 217 -10.74 0.22 -9.57
N SER A 218 -10.29 1.22 -10.34
CA SER A 218 -10.53 1.30 -11.80
C SER A 218 -9.60 0.40 -12.63
N LEU A 219 -8.58 -0.19 -12.02
CA LEU A 219 -7.60 -1.07 -12.68
C LEU A 219 -7.92 -2.56 -12.49
N GLY A 220 -8.76 -2.91 -11.52
CA GLY A 220 -9.21 -4.28 -11.28
C GLY A 220 -10.29 -4.72 -12.28
N PRO A 221 -10.42 -6.03 -12.56
CA PRO A 221 -11.58 -6.55 -13.27
C PRO A 221 -12.83 -6.34 -12.41
N THR A 222 -13.80 -5.60 -12.93
CA THR A 222 -15.15 -5.43 -12.36
C THR A 222 -15.93 -6.74 -12.40
#